data_AF-X1ALL8-F1
#
_entry.id   AF-X1ALL8-F1
#
_cell.length_a   1.000
_cell.length_b   1.000
_cell.length_c   1.000
_cell.angle_alpha   90.00
_cell.angle_beta   90.00
_cell.angle_gamma   90.00
#
_symmetry.space_group_name_H-M   'P 1'
#
loop_
_entity.id
_entity.type
_entity.pdbx_description
1 polymer ?
#
loop_
_entity_poly.entity_id
_entity_poly.type
_entity_poly.pdbx_seq_one_letter_code
_entity_poly.pdbx_strand_id
1 'polypeptide(L)'
;MSLVDTNTLIRKYLTISSALTDPLMDLIGGIANPRIYCPRLPENALRPAIGFFTRGGSASAELPHIFSPSVQFDCWAGNLIDARKVYCALYDALQGLDSEPVTVDGTLYY
;
A
#
# COMPACT_ATOMS: atom_id res chain seq x y z
N MET A 1 -7.01 -20.40 11.04
CA MET A 1 -7.28 -18.99 10.74
C MET A 1 -6.39 -18.64 9.56
N SER A 2 -6.93 -18.45 8.35
CA SER A 2 -6.08 -18.11 7.21
C SER A 2 -5.54 -16.70 7.42
N LEU A 3 -4.21 -16.55 7.41
CA LEU A 3 -3.57 -15.25 7.44
C LEU A 3 -4.13 -14.42 6.26
N VAL A 4 -4.62 -13.21 6.50
CA VAL A 4 -5.07 -12.35 5.40
C VAL A 4 -3.86 -12.03 4.54
N ASP A 5 -4.05 -12.01 3.21
CA ASP A 5 -3.01 -11.54 2.32
C ASP A 5 -2.77 -10.05 2.56
N THR A 6 -1.68 -9.76 3.28
CA THR A 6 -1.21 -8.40 3.57
C THR A 6 -1.12 -7.51 2.33
N ASN A 7 -0.83 -8.08 1.16
CA ASN A 7 -0.82 -7.31 -0.08
C ASN A 7 -2.21 -6.81 -0.45
N THR A 8 -3.21 -7.69 -0.31
CA THR A 8 -4.61 -7.36 -0.55
C THR A 8 -5.11 -6.32 0.45
N LEU A 9 -4.73 -6.41 1.73
CA LEU A 9 -5.10 -5.44 2.77
C LEU A 9 -4.52 -4.05 2.47
N ILE A 10 -3.22 -3.95 2.20
CA ILE A 10 -2.56 -2.67 1.89
C ILE A 10 -3.13 -2.07 0.60
N ARG A 11 -3.37 -2.90 -0.42
CA ARG A 11 -4.01 -2.43 -1.66
C ARG A 11 -5.39 -1.87 -1.39
N LYS A 12 -6.19 -2.57 -0.58
CA LYS A 12 -7.54 -2.12 -0.22
C LYS A 12 -7.46 -0.80 0.54
N TYR A 13 -6.64 -0.71 1.58
CA TYR A 13 -6.43 0.53 2.34
C TYR A 13 -6.07 1.72 1.46
N LEU A 14 -5.06 1.58 0.59
CA LEU A 14 -4.65 2.63 -0.33
C LEU A 14 -5.75 3.02 -1.34
N THR A 15 -6.82 2.25 -1.46
CA THR A 15 -7.99 2.55 -2.32
C THR A 15 -9.24 2.96 -1.53
N ILE A 16 -9.21 3.01 -0.20
CA ILE A 16 -10.32 3.47 0.64
C ILE A 16 -10.45 5.00 0.54
N SER A 17 -11.68 5.49 0.59
CA SER A 17 -12.04 6.90 0.41
C SER A 17 -11.38 7.89 1.37
N SER A 18 -10.89 7.45 2.53
CA SER A 18 -10.11 8.27 3.49
C SER A 18 -8.67 8.51 3.02
N ALA A 19 -8.05 7.54 2.33
CA ALA A 19 -6.74 7.67 1.69
C ALA A 19 -6.81 8.29 0.27
N LEU A 20 -8.01 8.37 -0.32
CA LEU A 20 -8.24 8.93 -1.66
C LEU A 20 -8.22 10.46 -1.71
N THR A 21 -8.22 11.15 -0.56
CA THR A 21 -8.11 12.61 -0.45
C THR A 21 -6.68 13.13 -0.32
N ASP A 22 -5.70 12.23 -0.22
CA ASP A 22 -4.29 12.57 0.01
C ASP A 22 -3.54 12.87 -1.31
N PRO A 23 -2.47 13.69 -1.28
CA PRO A 23 -1.70 14.12 -2.45
C PRO A 23 -1.09 12.95 -3.24
N LEU A 24 -1.10 11.75 -2.67
CA LEU A 24 -0.68 10.53 -3.34
C LEU A 24 -1.49 10.25 -4.60
N MET A 25 -2.83 10.35 -4.54
CA MET A 25 -3.69 10.00 -5.67
C MET A 25 -3.49 10.93 -6.85
N ASP A 26 -3.31 12.22 -6.59
CA ASP A 26 -3.01 13.23 -7.63
C ASP A 26 -1.70 12.91 -8.36
N LEU A 27 -0.73 12.34 -7.66
CA LEU A 27 0.57 11.97 -8.25
C LEU A 27 0.50 10.69 -9.08
N ILE A 28 -0.33 9.71 -8.72
CA ILE A 28 -0.31 8.35 -9.31
C ILE A 28 -1.46 8.06 -10.30
N GLY A 29 -2.04 9.09 -10.92
CA GLY A 29 -3.06 8.91 -11.97
C GLY A 29 -4.51 9.13 -11.52
N GLY A 30 -4.72 9.59 -10.29
CA GLY A 30 -6.01 9.99 -9.74
C GLY A 30 -6.83 8.85 -9.13
N ILE A 31 -7.88 9.22 -8.41
CA ILE A 31 -8.80 8.33 -7.70
C ILE A 31 -9.48 7.32 -8.66
N ALA A 32 -9.74 7.73 -9.90
CA ALA A 32 -10.43 6.90 -10.89
C ALA A 32 -9.56 5.75 -11.42
N ASN A 33 -8.23 5.89 -11.41
CA ASN A 33 -7.33 4.85 -11.89
C ASN A 33 -5.97 4.94 -11.16
N PRO A 34 -5.91 4.55 -9.87
CA PRO A 34 -4.69 4.61 -9.09
C PRO A 34 -3.67 3.61 -9.64
N ARG A 35 -2.48 4.09 -10.00
CA ARG A 35 -1.38 3.28 -10.53
C ARG A 35 -0.60 2.58 -9.41
N ILE A 36 -1.32 1.73 -8.68
CA ILE A 36 -0.80 0.91 -7.58
C ILE A 36 -0.80 -0.55 -8.03
N TYR A 37 0.39 -1.15 -8.04
CA TYR A 37 0.62 -2.49 -8.55
C TYR A 37 1.23 -3.39 -7.48
N CYS A 38 0.73 -4.62 -7.42
CA CYS A 38 1.26 -5.69 -6.58
C CYS A 38 1.20 -7.00 -7.40
N PRO A 39 2.23 -7.88 -7.34
CA PRO A 39 3.45 -7.77 -6.52
C PRO A 39 4.57 -6.93 -7.14
N ARG A 40 4.48 -6.63 -8.45
CA ARG A 40 5.48 -5.81 -9.15
C ARG A 40 4.81 -4.90 -10.17
N LEU A 41 5.52 -3.84 -10.53
CA LEU A 41 5.14 -2.95 -11.61
C LEU A 41 5.15 -3.73 -12.95
N PRO A 42 4.09 -3.65 -13.78
CA PRO A 42 4.11 -4.23 -15.11
C PRO A 42 5.12 -3.52 -16.01
N GLU A 43 5.62 -4.25 -17.01
CA GLU A 43 6.51 -3.66 -18.02
C GLU A 43 5.78 -2.53 -18.75
N ASN A 44 6.47 -1.40 -18.96
CA ASN A 44 5.92 -0.19 -19.57
C ASN A 44 4.70 0.44 -18.84
N ALA A 45 4.58 0.22 -17.53
CA ALA A 45 3.57 0.92 -16.74
C ALA A 45 3.73 2.44 -16.84
N LEU A 46 2.59 3.14 -16.89
CA LEU A 46 2.54 4.59 -16.85
C LEU A 46 3.09 5.10 -15.51
N ARG A 47 3.93 6.12 -15.57
CA ARG A 47 4.55 6.75 -14.39
C ARG A 47 3.91 8.13 -14.16
N PRO A 48 3.79 8.61 -12.91
CA PRO A 48 4.26 7.98 -11.66
C PRO A 48 3.39 6.79 -11.23
N ALA A 49 3.99 5.82 -10.52
CA ALA A 49 3.35 4.59 -10.07
C ALA A 49 4.02 4.00 -8.83
N ILE A 50 3.30 3.16 -8.11
CA ILE A 50 3.81 2.42 -6.94
C ILE A 50 3.75 0.92 -7.23
N GLY A 51 4.87 0.24 -7.02
CA GLY A 51 4.93 -1.21 -6.90
C GLY A 51 5.14 -1.59 -5.44
N PHE A 52 4.53 -2.66 -4.95
CA PHE A 52 4.85 -3.18 -3.63
C PHE A 52 4.61 -4.67 -3.52
N PHE A 53 5.29 -5.29 -2.56
CA PHE A 53 5.07 -6.69 -2.19
C PHE A 53 5.50 -6.97 -0.75
N THR A 54 4.79 -7.88 -0.09
CA THR A 54 5.19 -8.41 1.21
C THR A 54 6.36 -9.38 1.07
N ARG A 55 7.45 -9.09 1.78
CA ARG A 55 8.69 -9.88 1.80
C ARG A 55 8.67 -11.03 2.80
N GLY A 56 7.70 -11.02 3.71
CA GLY A 56 7.59 -11.96 4.83
C GLY A 56 7.16 -11.21 6.08
N GLY A 57 7.43 -11.77 7.25
CA GLY A 57 7.11 -11.17 8.54
C GLY A 57 7.45 -12.14 9.66
N SER A 58 7.71 -11.61 10.85
CA SER A 58 7.85 -12.43 12.06
C SER A 58 6.56 -12.36 12.87
N ALA A 59 6.12 -13.50 13.37
CA ALA A 59 5.22 -13.55 14.51
C ALA A 59 6.08 -13.63 15.77
N SER A 60 5.81 -12.82 16.78
CA SER A 60 6.44 -13.00 18.08
C SER A 60 5.96 -14.33 18.68
N ALA A 61 6.87 -15.11 19.26
CA ALA A 61 6.49 -16.37 19.92
C ALA A 61 5.54 -16.15 21.11
N GLU A 62 5.62 -14.99 21.74
CA GLU A 62 4.78 -14.59 22.87
C GLU A 62 3.38 -14.14 22.43
N LEU A 63 3.28 -13.58 21.22
CA LEU A 63 2.04 -13.08 20.62
C LEU A 63 1.93 -13.58 19.18
N PRO A 64 1.71 -14.89 18.97
CA PRO A 64 1.76 -15.51 17.64
C PRO A 64 0.65 -15.04 16.70
N HIS A 65 -0.36 -14.36 17.24
CA HIS A 65 -1.44 -13.72 16.50
C HIS A 65 -1.10 -12.29 16.05
N ILE A 66 -0.04 -11.68 16.58
CA ILE A 66 0.48 -10.39 16.11
C ILE A 66 1.53 -10.69 15.05
N PHE A 67 1.13 -10.51 13.81
CA PHE A 67 2.00 -10.66 12.65
C PHE A 67 2.56 -9.29 12.26
N SER A 68 3.88 -9.15 12.19
CA SER A 68 4.53 -7.92 11.72
C SER A 68 5.08 -8.13 10.31
N PRO A 69 4.26 -7.87 9.26
CA PRO A 69 4.71 -8.05 7.89
C PRO A 69 5.79 -7.03 7.53
N SER A 70 6.83 -7.50 6.85
CA SER A 70 7.81 -6.66 6.18
C SER A 70 7.36 -6.44 4.74
N VAL A 71 7.08 -5.19 4.39
CA VAL A 71 6.61 -4.80 3.05
C VAL A 71 7.65 -3.93 2.39
N GLN A 72 7.94 -4.20 1.12
CA GLN A 72 8.79 -3.35 0.30
C GLN A 72 7.93 -2.54 -0.66
N PHE A 73 8.22 -1.24 -0.74
CA PHE A 73 7.59 -0.30 -1.67
C PHE A 73 8.62 0.25 -2.65
N ASP A 74 8.31 0.18 -3.93
CA ASP A 74 9.09 0.73 -5.03
C ASP A 74 8.29 1.88 -5.67
N CYS A 75 8.76 3.12 -5.49
CA CYS A 75 8.12 4.32 -6.05
C CYS A 75 8.79 4.73 -7.37
N TRP A 76 8.00 4.78 -8.45
CA TRP A 76 8.50 5.04 -9.80
C TRP A 76 7.97 6.38 -10.33
N ALA A 77 8.86 7.16 -10.95
CA ALA A 77 8.51 8.39 -11.65
C ALA A 77 9.44 8.61 -12.86
N GLY A 78 9.28 9.73 -13.57
CA GLY A 78 10.18 10.13 -14.66
C GLY A 78 11.55 10.63 -14.19
N ASN A 79 11.65 11.08 -12.93
CA ASN A 79 12.88 11.53 -12.31
C ASN A 79 12.90 11.20 -10.80
N LEU A 80 14.06 11.29 -10.17
CA LEU A 80 14.25 10.95 -8.76
C LEU A 80 13.50 11.87 -7.80
N ILE A 81 13.33 13.15 -8.15
CA ILE A 81 12.65 14.14 -7.30
C ILE A 81 11.16 13.79 -7.18
N ASP A 82 10.51 13.48 -8.30
CA ASP A 82 9.10 13.13 -8.30
C ASP A 82 8.87 11.74 -7.70
N ALA A 83 9.80 10.79 -7.89
CA ALA A 83 9.75 9.50 -7.21
C ALA A 83 9.80 9.67 -5.68
N ARG A 84 10.62 10.61 -5.19
CA ARG A 84 10.68 10.95 -3.76
C ARG A 84 9.39 11.60 -3.26
N LYS A 85 8.74 12.46 -4.06
CA LYS A 85 7.42 13.03 -3.70
C LYS A 85 6.36 11.94 -3.57
N VAL A 86 6.33 10.98 -4.50
CA VAL A 86 5.43 9.80 -4.42
C VAL A 86 5.72 9.00 -3.15
N TYR A 87 6.99 8.78 -2.82
CA TYR A 87 7.37 8.10 -1.57
C TYR A 87 6.89 8.85 -0.33
N CYS A 88 7.09 10.16 -0.25
CA CYS A 88 6.62 10.95 0.89
C CYS A 88 5.10 10.88 1.03
N ALA A 89 4.37 11.06 -0.06
CA ALA A 89 2.91 10.97 -0.05
C ALA A 89 2.41 9.56 0.32
N LEU A 90 3.10 8.51 -0.13
CA LEU A 90 2.82 7.13 0.27
C LEU A 90 3.10 6.91 1.77
N TYR A 91 4.21 7.42 2.27
CA TYR A 91 4.58 7.30 3.68
C TYR A 91 3.54 7.96 4.57
N ASP A 92 3.10 9.17 4.23
CA ASP A 92 2.07 9.91 4.97
C ASP A 92 0.73 9.17 4.93
N ALA A 93 0.33 8.67 3.76
CA ALA A 93 -0.89 7.87 3.61
C ALA A 93 -0.86 6.59 4.48
N LEU A 94 0.30 5.96 4.67
CA LEU A 94 0.44 4.75 5.48
C LEU A 94 0.41 5.01 7.00
N GLN A 95 0.64 6.24 7.47
CA GLN A 95 0.65 6.54 8.92
C GLN A 95 -0.73 6.33 9.58
N GLY A 96 -1.82 6.39 8.80
CA GLY A 96 -3.18 6.18 9.28
C GLY A 96 -3.67 4.72 9.27
N LEU A 97 -2.87 3.79 8.74
CA LEU A 97 -3.32 2.42 8.47
C LEU A 97 -3.87 1.71 9.73
N ASP A 98 -3.21 1.88 10.87
CA ASP A 98 -3.58 1.24 12.14
C ASP A 98 -4.84 1.84 12.79
N SER A 99 -5.37 2.95 12.25
CA SER A 99 -6.55 3.66 12.78
C SER A 99 -7.78 3.52 11.89
N GLU A 100 -7.65 2.89 10.72
CA GLU A 100 -8.69 2.80 9.71
C GLU A 100 -9.12 1.35 9.49
N PRO A 101 -10.40 1.01 9.72
CA PRO A 101 -10.86 -0.35 9.53
C PRO A 101 -10.91 -0.70 8.03
N VAL A 102 -10.21 -1.77 7.64
CA VAL A 102 -10.14 -2.24 6.24
C VAL A 102 -11.01 -3.49 6.10
N THR A 103 -11.97 -3.48 5.19
CA THR A 103 -12.77 -4.68 4.87
C THR A 103 -12.18 -5.42 3.68
N VAL A 104 -11.83 -6.69 3.87
CA VAL A 104 -11.39 -7.62 2.81
C VAL A 104 -12.33 -8.82 2.79
N ASP A 105 -13.00 -9.07 1.67
CA ASP A 105 -13.91 -10.21 1.46
C ASP A 105 -14.96 -10.39 2.58
N GLY A 106 -15.49 -9.27 3.10
CA GLY A 106 -16.50 -9.24 4.16
C GLY A 106 -15.94 -9.42 5.58
N THR A 107 -14.63 -9.60 5.75
CA THR A 107 -13.94 -9.60 7.04
C THR A 107 -13.36 -8.22 7.32
N LEU A 108 -13.62 -7.70 8.52
CA LEU A 108 -13.11 -6.41 8.98
C LEU A 108 -11.77 -6.59 9.69
N TYR A 109 -10.77 -5.81 9.26
CA TYR A 109 -9.44 -5.73 9.86
C TYR A 109 -9.28 -4.36 10.51
N TYR A 110 -8.64 -4.32 11.67
CA TYR A 110 -8.30 -3.13 12.44
C TYR A 110 -6.78 -3.06 12.61
#